data_AF-A0A7X9BAF7-F1
#
_entry.id   AF-A0A7X9BAF7-F1
#
_cell.length_a   1.000
_cell.length_b   1.000
_cell.length_c   1.000
_cell.angle_alpha   90.00
_cell.angle_beta   90.00
_cell.angle_gamma   90.00
#
_symmetry.space_group_name_H-M   'P 1'
#
loop_
_entity.id
_entity.type
_entity.pdbx_description
1 polymer ?
#
loop_
_entity_poly.entity_id
_entity_poly.type
_entity_poly.pdbx_seq_one_letter_code
_entity_poly.pdbx_strand_id
1 'polypeptide(L)'
;MVKTCQICNKEFETTYSNKKYCSEECSREAIREADRLRKNRERQIKKKKLTAEEAERKRAKKADVDKRAEEAEKEKKADLQSRLALGDPKAKMEVAEWFSFEYWEAYKEEFIQDYYNKNYNKYVNDISIYDDDFSNKVVVSIKEKGRIYSRLVRNKK
;
A
#
# COMPACT_ATOMS: atom_id res chain seq x y z
N MET A 1 -64.99 -29.15 8.37
CA MET A 1 -64.01 -29.28 7.27
C MET A 1 -62.72 -29.85 7.85
N VAL A 2 -62.11 -30.84 7.19
CA VAL A 2 -60.81 -31.40 7.61
C VAL A 2 -59.70 -30.56 6.99
N LYS A 3 -58.69 -30.19 7.77
CA LYS A 3 -57.51 -29.43 7.33
C LYS A 3 -56.23 -30.02 7.89
N THR A 4 -55.12 -29.79 7.21
CA THR A 4 -53.78 -30.20 7.65
C THR A 4 -53.07 -29.06 8.38
N CYS A 5 -52.52 -29.33 9.56
CA CYS A 5 -51.74 -28.36 10.34
C CYS A 5 -50.38 -28.09 9.67
N GLN A 6 -50.01 -26.82 9.48
CA GLN A 6 -48.74 -26.46 8.81
C GLN A 6 -47.46 -26.74 9.63
N ILE A 7 -47.59 -27.08 10.92
CA ILE A 7 -46.45 -27.35 11.81
C ILE A 7 -46.23 -28.85 11.98
N CYS A 8 -47.27 -29.58 12.39
CA CYS A 8 -47.15 -31.01 12.69
C CYS A 8 -47.71 -31.92 11.58
N ASN A 9 -48.24 -31.35 10.50
CA ASN A 9 -48.83 -32.05 9.36
C ASN A 9 -49.99 -33.02 9.69
N LYS A 10 -50.58 -32.91 10.88
CA LYS A 10 -51.76 -33.71 11.27
C LYS A 10 -53.04 -33.11 10.71
N GLU A 11 -53.96 -33.98 10.31
CA GLU A 11 -55.31 -33.60 9.96
C GLU A 11 -56.12 -33.28 11.22
N PHE A 12 -56.94 -32.23 11.18
CA PHE A 12 -57.82 -31.83 12.26
C PHE A 12 -59.13 -31.27 11.74
N GLU A 13 -60.20 -31.47 12.50
CA GLU A 13 -61.51 -30.92 12.18
C GLU A 13 -61.65 -29.49 12.70
N THR A 14 -62.26 -28.63 11.89
CA THR A 14 -62.60 -27.29 12.32
C THR A 14 -63.88 -26.78 11.66
N THR A 15 -64.55 -25.89 12.38
CA THR A 15 -65.67 -25.07 11.91
C THR A 15 -65.21 -23.75 11.29
N TYR A 16 -63.97 -23.32 11.53
CA TYR A 16 -63.44 -22.03 11.06
C TYR A 16 -62.60 -22.14 9.78
N SER A 17 -62.98 -21.38 8.75
CA SER A 17 -62.31 -21.40 7.42
C SER A 17 -60.91 -20.79 7.43
N ASN A 18 -60.56 -19.98 8.41
CA ASN A 18 -59.25 -19.34 8.55
C ASN A 18 -58.30 -20.05 9.54
N LYS A 19 -58.75 -21.07 10.29
CA LYS A 19 -57.89 -21.81 11.22
C LYS A 19 -56.86 -22.64 10.45
N LYS A 20 -55.57 -22.44 10.75
CA LYS A 20 -54.40 -23.06 10.08
C LYS A 20 -53.66 -24.12 10.91
N TYR A 21 -53.90 -24.14 12.22
CA TYR A 21 -53.17 -24.99 13.16
C TYR A 21 -54.13 -25.83 14.00
N CYS A 22 -53.74 -27.08 14.29
CA CYS A 22 -54.56 -28.02 15.04
C CYS A 22 -54.67 -27.66 16.53
N SER A 23 -53.63 -27.05 17.11
CA SER A 23 -53.56 -26.68 18.52
C SER A 23 -53.00 -25.27 18.71
N GLU A 24 -53.20 -24.72 19.91
CA GLU A 24 -52.62 -23.44 20.29
C GLU A 24 -51.08 -23.51 20.32
N GLU A 25 -50.52 -24.66 20.70
CA GLU A 25 -49.06 -24.90 20.68
C GLU A 25 -48.49 -24.74 19.27
N CYS A 26 -49.09 -25.39 18.26
CA CYS A 26 -48.70 -25.24 16.86
C CYS A 26 -48.83 -23.78 16.38
N SER A 27 -49.86 -23.07 16.83
CA SER A 27 -50.02 -21.64 16.52
C SER A 27 -48.88 -20.79 17.12
N ARG A 28 -48.56 -21.01 18.41
CA ARG A 28 -47.49 -20.31 19.11
C ARG A 28 -46.12 -20.62 18.50
N GLU A 29 -45.89 -21.86 18.08
CA GLU A 29 -44.65 -22.27 17.40
C GLU A 29 -44.49 -21.57 16.04
N ALA A 30 -45.55 -21.51 15.25
CA ALA A 30 -45.54 -20.77 13.98
C ALA A 30 -45.25 -19.27 14.18
N ILE A 31 -45.81 -18.66 15.22
CA ILE A 31 -45.53 -17.25 15.57
C ILE A 31 -44.06 -17.07 15.96
N ARG A 32 -43.50 -17.97 16.77
CA ARG A 32 -42.08 -17.92 17.18
C ARG A 32 -41.15 -18.04 15.99
N GLU A 33 -41.43 -18.97 15.07
CA GLU A 33 -40.60 -19.17 13.88
C GLU A 33 -40.68 -17.97 12.92
N ALA A 34 -41.88 -17.41 12.71
CA ALA A 34 -42.06 -16.19 11.93
C ALA A 34 -41.31 -14.99 12.55
N ASP A 35 -41.36 -14.82 13.87
CA ASP A 35 -40.61 -13.77 14.57
C ASP A 35 -39.09 -13.97 14.44
N ARG A 36 -38.60 -15.21 14.58
CA ARG A 36 -37.20 -15.56 14.37
C ARG A 36 -36.74 -15.20 12.95
N LEU A 37 -37.50 -15.59 11.92
CA LEU A 37 -37.19 -15.28 10.52
C LEU A 37 -37.18 -13.77 10.26
N ARG A 38 -38.16 -13.03 10.79
CA ARG A 38 -38.21 -11.57 10.71
C ARG A 38 -36.94 -10.93 11.31
N LYS A 39 -36.61 -11.27 12.56
CA LYS A 39 -35.42 -10.76 13.26
C LYS A 39 -34.13 -11.10 12.53
N ASN A 40 -34.04 -12.30 11.95
CA ASN A 40 -32.88 -12.70 11.14
C ASN A 40 -32.74 -11.84 9.88
N ARG A 41 -33.84 -11.57 9.16
CA ARG A 41 -33.84 -10.67 7.99
C ARG A 41 -33.41 -9.25 8.37
N GLU A 42 -33.95 -8.71 9.46
CA GLU A 42 -33.57 -7.38 9.97
C GLU A 42 -32.08 -7.29 10.31
N ARG A 43 -31.53 -8.31 10.99
CA ARG A 43 -30.09 -8.39 11.30
C ARG A 43 -29.25 -8.45 10.03
N GLN A 44 -29.66 -9.23 9.02
CA GLN A 44 -28.95 -9.31 7.75
C GLN A 44 -28.96 -7.97 7.00
N ILE A 45 -30.10 -7.27 6.97
CA ILE A 45 -30.22 -5.94 6.36
C ILE A 45 -29.30 -4.95 7.09
N LYS A 46 -29.31 -4.93 8.42
CA LYS A 46 -28.44 -4.05 9.23
C LYS A 46 -26.97 -4.34 8.97
N LYS A 47 -26.57 -5.63 8.94
CA LYS A 47 -25.19 -6.03 8.63
C LYS A 47 -24.78 -5.58 7.23
N LYS A 48 -25.62 -5.78 6.21
CA LYS A 48 -25.35 -5.32 4.83
C LYS A 48 -25.17 -3.80 4.74
N LYS A 49 -26.01 -3.03 5.42
CA LYS A 49 -25.89 -1.57 5.49
C LYS A 49 -24.57 -1.14 6.14
N LEU A 50 -24.24 -1.70 7.31
CA LEU A 50 -22.97 -1.42 7.98
C LEU A 50 -21.76 -1.78 7.11
N THR A 51 -21.79 -2.93 6.44
CA THR A 51 -20.68 -3.32 5.54
C THR A 51 -20.55 -2.40 4.33
N ALA A 52 -21.66 -1.86 3.81
CA ALA A 52 -21.64 -0.91 2.70
C ALA A 52 -21.06 0.45 3.15
N GLU A 53 -21.49 0.94 4.31
CA GLU A 53 -20.99 2.18 4.92
C GLU A 53 -19.49 2.08 5.26
N GLU A 54 -19.06 0.96 5.84
CA GLU A 54 -17.64 0.71 6.10
C GLU A 54 -16.81 0.63 4.80
N ALA A 55 -17.35 0.03 3.75
CA ALA A 55 -16.69 -0.03 2.45
C ALA A 55 -16.56 1.36 1.82
N GLU A 56 -17.60 2.20 1.92
CA GLU A 56 -17.57 3.58 1.46
C GLU A 56 -16.55 4.41 2.24
N ARG A 57 -16.54 4.30 3.57
CA ARG A 57 -15.54 4.95 4.42
C ARG A 57 -14.12 4.54 4.06
N LYS A 58 -13.88 3.25 3.78
CA LYS A 58 -12.57 2.76 3.32
C LYS A 58 -12.19 3.34 1.96
N ARG A 59 -13.13 3.45 1.02
CA ARG A 59 -12.89 4.08 -0.30
C ARG A 59 -12.55 5.55 -0.14
N ALA A 60 -13.30 6.30 0.67
CA ALA A 60 -13.03 7.71 0.94
C ALA A 60 -11.65 7.91 1.59
N LYS A 61 -11.31 7.09 2.59
CA LYS A 61 -9.99 7.13 3.23
C LYS A 61 -8.87 6.81 2.24
N LYS A 62 -9.07 5.80 1.38
CA LYS A 62 -8.09 5.46 0.34
C LYS A 62 -7.89 6.61 -0.64
N ALA A 63 -8.97 7.23 -1.11
CA ALA A 63 -8.90 8.37 -2.02
C ALA A 63 -8.17 9.59 -1.41
N ASP A 64 -8.37 9.88 -0.13
CA ASP A 64 -7.61 10.93 0.58
C ASP A 64 -6.12 10.58 0.69
N VAL A 65 -5.78 9.33 1.00
CA VAL A 65 -4.38 8.87 1.05
C VAL A 65 -3.72 8.96 -0.33
N ASP A 66 -4.40 8.48 -1.38
CA ASP A 66 -3.89 8.50 -2.75
C ASP A 66 -3.66 9.96 -3.20
N LYS A 67 -4.61 10.87 -2.90
CA LYS A 67 -4.46 12.30 -3.19
C LYS A 67 -3.24 12.93 -2.49
N ARG A 68 -3.05 12.64 -1.20
CA ARG A 68 -1.87 13.14 -0.45
C ARG A 68 -0.56 12.58 -0.99
N ALA A 69 -0.56 11.32 -1.43
CA ALA A 69 0.61 10.72 -2.05
C ALA A 69 0.95 11.40 -3.38
N GLU A 70 -0.05 11.69 -4.22
CA GLU A 70 0.15 12.44 -5.47
C GLU A 70 0.68 13.86 -5.22
N GLU A 71 0.14 14.56 -4.22
CA GLU A 71 0.62 15.90 -3.84
C GLU A 71 2.08 15.85 -3.34
N ALA A 72 2.41 14.89 -2.48
CA ALA A 72 3.78 14.69 -2.00
C ALA A 72 4.76 14.29 -3.11
N GLU A 73 4.33 13.51 -4.11
CA GLU A 73 5.15 13.20 -5.28
C GLU A 73 5.42 14.44 -6.15
N LYS A 74 4.40 15.29 -6.33
CA LYS A 74 4.57 16.56 -7.07
C LYS A 74 5.55 17.49 -6.33
N GLU A 75 5.43 17.59 -5.01
CA GLU A 75 6.34 18.36 -4.18
C GLU A 75 7.77 17.83 -4.27
N LYS A 76 7.98 16.51 -4.13
CA LYS A 76 9.30 15.89 -4.29
C LYS A 76 9.90 16.13 -5.68
N LYS A 77 9.10 16.06 -6.75
CA LYS A 77 9.55 16.35 -8.11
C LYS A 77 9.95 17.82 -8.27
N ALA A 78 9.17 18.74 -7.70
CA ALA A 78 9.48 20.17 -7.72
C ALA A 78 10.75 20.49 -6.91
N ASP A 79 10.90 19.89 -5.73
CA ASP A 79 12.11 19.99 -4.91
C ASP A 79 13.34 19.49 -5.68
N LEU A 80 13.26 18.29 -6.26
CA LEU A 80 14.33 17.71 -7.08
C LEU A 80 14.71 18.63 -8.25
N GLN A 81 13.72 19.19 -8.97
CA GLN A 81 13.97 20.16 -10.04
C GLN A 81 14.66 21.43 -9.52
N SER A 82 14.27 21.94 -8.35
CA SER A 82 14.90 23.11 -7.76
C SER A 82 16.36 22.83 -7.34
N ARG A 83 16.63 21.66 -6.77
CA ARG A 83 17.98 21.22 -6.40
C ARG A 83 18.86 20.99 -7.63
N LEU A 84 18.31 20.46 -8.73
CA LEU A 84 19.02 20.36 -10.01
C LEU A 84 19.38 21.74 -10.57
N ALA A 85 18.46 22.71 -10.49
CA ALA A 85 18.72 24.07 -10.95
C ALA A 85 19.84 24.76 -10.14
N LEU A 86 19.98 24.40 -8.86
CA LEU A 86 21.09 24.83 -8.00
C LEU A 86 22.39 24.06 -8.24
N GLY A 87 22.37 23.03 -9.08
CA GLY A 87 23.53 22.18 -9.35
C GLY A 87 23.90 21.24 -8.21
N ASP A 88 22.96 20.90 -7.32
CA ASP A 88 23.19 19.96 -6.22
C ASP A 88 23.64 18.59 -6.77
N PRO A 89 24.87 18.12 -6.45
CA PRO A 89 25.38 16.85 -6.93
C PRO A 89 24.47 15.68 -6.57
N LYS A 90 23.84 15.71 -5.39
CA LYS A 90 22.97 14.63 -4.95
C LYS A 90 21.70 14.56 -5.81
N ALA A 91 21.16 15.69 -6.24
CA ALA A 91 20.02 15.72 -7.15
C ALA A 91 20.39 15.21 -8.54
N LYS A 92 21.59 15.54 -9.04
CA LYS A 92 22.09 14.99 -10.32
C LYS A 92 22.18 13.46 -10.26
N MET A 93 22.69 12.89 -9.17
CA MET A 93 22.76 11.44 -8.98
C MET A 93 21.39 10.75 -8.97
N GLU A 94 20.35 11.41 -8.44
CA GLU A 94 18.98 10.86 -8.39
C GLU A 94 18.33 10.79 -9.79
N VAL A 95 18.71 11.68 -10.71
CA VAL A 95 18.18 11.73 -12.09
C VAL A 95 19.03 10.95 -13.08
N ALA A 96 20.34 10.91 -12.88
CA ALA A 96 21.27 10.27 -13.79
C ALA A 96 21.01 8.76 -13.91
N GLU A 97 21.21 8.22 -15.12
CA GLU A 97 21.16 6.78 -15.32
C GLU A 97 22.17 6.06 -14.42
N TRP A 98 21.76 4.90 -13.90
CA TRP A 98 22.62 4.14 -13.00
C TRP A 98 23.92 3.74 -13.71
N PHE A 99 25.05 4.12 -13.13
CA PHE A 99 26.41 3.90 -13.67
C PHE A 99 26.78 4.71 -14.90
N SER A 100 26.03 5.77 -15.21
CA SER A 100 26.45 6.74 -16.22
C SER A 100 27.68 7.54 -15.77
N PHE A 101 28.33 8.18 -16.74
CA PHE A 101 29.41 9.14 -16.45
C PHE A 101 28.91 10.26 -15.53
N GLU A 102 27.74 10.83 -15.81
CA GLU A 102 27.11 11.91 -15.06
C GLU A 102 26.86 11.53 -13.59
N TYR A 103 26.44 10.28 -13.36
CA TYR A 103 26.25 9.75 -12.01
C TYR A 103 27.57 9.76 -11.21
N TRP A 104 28.66 9.27 -11.80
CA TRP A 104 29.96 9.17 -11.13
C TRP A 104 30.66 10.52 -10.97
N GLU A 105 30.41 11.46 -11.89
CA GLU A 105 30.85 12.85 -11.76
C GLU A 105 30.15 13.51 -10.58
N ALA A 106 28.81 13.41 -10.50
CA ALA A 106 28.05 13.93 -9.38
C ALA A 106 28.41 13.26 -8.05
N TYR A 107 28.71 11.95 -8.06
CA TYR A 107 29.20 11.23 -6.88
C TYR A 107 30.56 11.76 -6.39
N LYS A 108 31.48 12.05 -7.32
CA LYS A 108 32.77 12.65 -6.99
C LYS A 108 32.58 14.04 -6.37
N GLU A 109 31.73 14.87 -6.97
CA GLU A 109 31.39 16.20 -6.45
C GLU A 109 30.82 16.13 -5.03
N GLU A 110 29.82 15.27 -4.80
CA GLU A 110 29.18 15.10 -3.48
C GLU A 110 30.21 14.69 -2.41
N PHE A 111 31.04 13.68 -2.71
CA PHE A 111 32.01 13.18 -1.75
C PHE A 111 33.06 14.22 -1.37
N ILE A 112 33.52 15.03 -2.34
CA ILE A 112 34.52 16.07 -2.13
C ILE A 112 33.93 17.26 -1.34
N GLN A 113 32.67 17.61 -1.57
CA GLN A 113 31.98 18.70 -0.87
C GLN A 113 31.74 18.38 0.61
N ASP A 114 31.56 17.11 0.97
CA ASP A 114 31.34 16.70 2.35
C ASP A 114 32.58 16.90 3.24
N TYR A 115 32.44 17.79 4.23
CA TYR A 115 33.49 18.12 5.18
C TYR A 115 34.02 16.91 5.96
N TYR A 116 33.18 15.91 6.24
CA TYR A 116 33.58 14.74 7.02
C TYR A 116 34.53 13.81 6.24
N ASN A 117 34.51 13.89 4.91
CA ASN A 117 35.32 13.05 4.03
C ASN A 117 36.75 13.55 3.86
N LYS A 118 37.10 14.74 4.37
CA LYS A 118 38.45 15.32 4.27
C LYS A 118 39.58 14.41 4.79
N ASN A 119 39.27 13.51 5.72
CA ASN A 119 40.25 12.58 6.30
C ASN A 119 40.21 11.19 5.67
N TYR A 120 39.51 11.00 4.56
CA TYR A 120 39.34 9.71 3.92
C TYR A 120 39.59 9.77 2.42
N ASN A 121 40.26 8.75 1.91
CA ASN A 121 40.35 8.46 0.48
C ASN A 121 39.34 7.37 0.13
N LYS A 122 38.37 7.71 -0.72
CA LYS A 122 37.44 6.74 -1.30
C LYS A 122 38.02 6.16 -2.58
N TYR A 123 37.92 4.85 -2.71
CA TYR A 123 38.25 4.11 -3.92
C TYR A 123 36.99 3.39 -4.42
N VAL A 124 36.77 3.42 -5.72
CA VAL A 124 35.74 2.64 -6.41
C VAL A 124 36.44 1.80 -7.48
N ASN A 125 36.33 0.47 -7.40
CA ASN A 125 37.04 -0.45 -8.30
C ASN A 125 38.55 -0.24 -8.36
N ASP A 126 39.14 0.14 -7.21
CA ASP A 126 40.55 0.51 -7.01
C ASP A 126 40.96 1.85 -7.65
N ILE A 127 40.00 2.62 -8.15
CA ILE A 127 40.20 3.97 -8.70
C ILE A 127 39.92 4.99 -7.59
N SER A 128 40.87 5.89 -7.34
CA SER A 128 40.74 6.95 -6.34
C SER A 128 39.71 7.99 -6.77
N ILE A 129 38.87 8.47 -5.85
CA ILE A 129 37.90 9.54 -6.12
C ILE A 129 38.56 10.87 -6.52
N TYR A 130 39.83 11.05 -6.13
CA TYR A 130 40.64 12.21 -6.48
C TYR A 130 41.36 12.07 -7.82
N ASP A 131 41.19 10.96 -8.55
CA ASP A 131 41.72 10.81 -9.91
C ASP A 131 41.00 11.78 -10.86
N ASP A 132 41.74 12.46 -11.74
CA ASP A 132 41.19 13.43 -12.69
C ASP A 132 40.15 12.79 -13.61
N ASP A 133 40.40 11.55 -14.03
CA ASP A 133 39.54 10.78 -14.93
C ASP A 133 38.72 9.71 -14.20
N PHE A 134 38.43 9.94 -12.91
CA PHE A 134 37.71 9.02 -12.03
C PHE A 134 36.43 8.46 -12.68
N SER A 135 35.56 9.34 -13.19
CA SER A 135 34.24 8.95 -13.69
C SER A 135 34.33 8.01 -14.89
N ASN A 136 35.17 8.32 -15.90
CA ASN A 136 35.35 7.45 -17.06
C ASN A 136 35.98 6.11 -16.69
N LYS A 137 37.05 6.14 -15.88
CA LYS A 137 37.72 4.93 -15.42
C LYS A 137 36.77 4.01 -14.67
N VAL A 138 35.89 4.57 -13.82
CA VAL A 138 34.90 3.78 -13.08
C VAL A 138 33.89 3.16 -14.04
N VAL A 139 33.31 3.93 -14.96
CA VAL A 139 32.36 3.40 -15.97
C VAL A 139 32.98 2.27 -16.79
N VAL A 140 34.21 2.44 -17.26
CA VAL A 140 34.95 1.39 -18.00
C VAL A 140 35.17 0.16 -17.11
N SER A 141 35.64 0.35 -15.88
CA SER A 141 35.87 -0.76 -14.95
C SER A 141 34.61 -1.55 -14.62
N ILE A 142 33.44 -0.90 -14.60
CA ILE A 142 32.15 -1.56 -14.36
C ILE A 142 31.78 -2.42 -15.56
N LYS A 143 31.97 -1.90 -16.78
CA LYS A 143 31.75 -2.67 -18.01
C LYS A 143 32.65 -3.90 -18.10
N GLU A 144 33.91 -3.77 -17.67
CA GLU A 144 34.88 -4.87 -17.70
C GLU A 144 34.67 -5.91 -16.59
N LYS A 145 34.48 -5.44 -15.33
CA LYS A 145 34.42 -6.32 -14.15
C LYS A 145 33.00 -6.84 -13.88
N GLY A 146 31.96 -6.18 -14.41
CA GLY A 146 30.55 -6.48 -14.15
C GLY A 146 30.12 -6.27 -12.70
N ARG A 147 30.96 -5.62 -11.87
CA ARG A 147 30.72 -5.42 -10.43
C ARG A 147 31.37 -4.14 -9.94
N ILE A 148 30.85 -3.63 -8.83
CA ILE A 148 31.37 -2.44 -8.14
C ILE A 148 31.78 -2.85 -6.75
N TYR A 149 33.03 -2.52 -6.41
CA TYR A 149 33.53 -2.57 -5.05
C TYR A 149 33.95 -1.15 -4.65
N SER A 150 33.70 -0.80 -3.40
CA SER A 150 34.13 0.47 -2.84
C SER A 150 34.90 0.25 -1.54
N ARG A 151 35.98 1.01 -1.36
CA ARG A 151 36.80 0.98 -0.15
C ARG A 151 37.04 2.40 0.33
N LEU A 152 36.93 2.61 1.63
CA LEU A 152 37.24 3.88 2.28
C LEU A 152 38.51 3.68 3.12
N VAL A 153 39.54 4.49 2.87
CA VAL A 153 40.82 4.42 3.58
C VAL A 153 41.01 5.72 4.32
N ARG A 154 41.22 5.67 5.64
CA ARG A 154 41.51 6.87 6.43
C ARG A 154 42.92 7.36 6.11
N ASN A 155 43.07 8.66 5.88
CA ASN A 155 44.36 9.31 5.74
C ASN A 155 45.10 9.16 7.09
N LYS A 156 46.21 8.42 7.08
CA LYS A 156 47.14 8.42 8.21
C LYS A 156 47.75 9.81 8.27
N LYS A 157 47.45 10.56 9.33
CA LYS A 157 48.15 11.79 9.66
C LYS A 157 49.63 11.50 9.91
#